data_AF-A0A4Q6BBI8-F1
#
_entry.id   AF-A0A4Q6BBI8-F1
#
_cell.length_a   1.000
_cell.length_b   1.000
_cell.length_c   1.000
_cell.angle_alpha   90.00
_cell.angle_beta   90.00
_cell.angle_gamma   90.00
#
_symmetry.space_group_name_H-M   'P 1'
#
loop_
_entity.id
_entity.type
_entity.pdbx_description
1 polymer ?
#
loop_
_entity_poly.entity_id
_entity_poly.type
_entity_poly.pdbx_seq_one_letter_code
_entity_poly.pdbx_strand_id
1 'polypeptide(L)' 'MNQNLDSNSVSETSTDAAAETHQHSHAGHVHGPGCSHNHHTHDPVVRAEAKVGRNDPCPCGSEQKFKKCHGK' A
#
# COMPACT_ATOMS: atom_id res chain seq x y z
N MET A 1 -16.95 -25.37 -47.33
CA MET A 1 -16.23 -24.29 -48.04
C MET A 1 -15.77 -23.29 -46.99
N ASN A 2 -14.47 -23.32 -46.67
CA ASN A 2 -13.82 -22.30 -45.84
C ASN A 2 -13.75 -21.01 -46.65
N GLN A 3 -14.21 -19.90 -46.07
CA GLN A 3 -13.80 -18.58 -46.53
C GLN A 3 -13.01 -17.93 -45.40
N ASN A 4 -11.70 -18.10 -45.50
CA ASN A 4 -10.73 -17.20 -44.92
C ASN A 4 -10.88 -15.86 -45.63
N LEU A 5 -11.05 -14.78 -44.88
CA LEU A 5 -10.80 -13.42 -45.32
C LEU A 5 -9.86 -12.79 -44.29
N ASP A 6 -8.57 -13.02 -44.50
CA ASP A 6 -7.49 -12.32 -43.84
C ASP A 6 -7.39 -10.91 -44.43
N SER A 7 -7.71 -9.89 -43.64
CA SER A 7 -7.28 -8.51 -43.93
C SER A 7 -6.19 -8.13 -42.94
N ASN A 8 -4.96 -8.42 -43.33
CA ASN A 8 -3.76 -7.93 -42.69
C ASN A 8 -3.68 -6.41 -42.82
N SER A 9 -3.76 -5.68 -41.71
CA SER A 9 -3.12 -4.37 -41.58
C SER A 9 -2.30 -4.38 -40.30
N VAL A 10 -1.06 -4.82 -40.45
CA VAL A 10 -0.02 -4.79 -39.42
C VAL A 10 0.26 -3.34 -39.01
N SER A 11 0.35 -3.10 -37.71
CA SER A 11 1.05 -1.96 -37.14
C SER A 11 1.58 -2.40 -35.78
N GLU A 12 2.75 -3.02 -35.82
CA GLU A 12 3.56 -3.40 -34.69
C GLU A 12 4.16 -2.14 -34.05
N THR A 13 3.99 -1.94 -32.75
CA THR A 13 4.96 -1.19 -31.94
C THR A 13 5.36 -2.06 -30.76
N SER A 14 6.42 -2.80 -31.01
CA SER A 14 7.15 -3.65 -30.10
C SER A 14 7.86 -2.78 -29.05
N THR A 15 7.56 -2.99 -27.77
CA THR A 15 8.59 -3.04 -26.74
C THR A 15 8.27 -4.18 -25.78
N ASP A 16 9.34 -4.83 -25.38
CA ASP A 16 9.49 -6.27 -25.20
C ASP A 16 9.20 -6.76 -23.77
N ALA A 17 9.22 -8.09 -23.60
CA ALA A 17 9.33 -8.85 -22.34
C ALA A 17 8.06 -9.06 -21.49
N ALA A 18 7.12 -9.82 -22.04
CA ALA A 18 6.18 -10.63 -21.26
C ALA A 18 6.84 -11.97 -20.86
N ALA A 19 7.48 -12.02 -19.68
CA ALA A 19 7.73 -13.26 -18.93
C ALA A 19 8.35 -12.96 -17.54
N GLU A 20 7.54 -12.91 -16.49
CA GLU A 20 7.72 -13.65 -15.23
C GLU A 20 6.58 -13.33 -14.24
N THR A 21 5.98 -14.40 -13.74
CA THR A 21 4.75 -14.41 -12.95
C THR A 21 5.06 -14.03 -11.50
N HIS A 22 5.01 -12.74 -11.14
CA HIS A 22 5.01 -12.38 -9.72
C HIS A 22 3.59 -12.44 -9.16
N GLN A 23 3.17 -13.66 -8.83
CA GLN A 23 1.90 -13.99 -8.19
C GLN A 23 1.94 -13.54 -6.73
N HIS A 24 1.75 -12.24 -6.48
CA HIS A 24 1.36 -11.81 -5.15
C HIS A 24 -0.12 -12.15 -4.93
N SER A 25 -0.33 -13.32 -4.34
CA SER A 25 -1.60 -13.82 -3.77
C SER A 25 -2.06 -13.00 -2.57
N HIS A 26 -2.15 -11.68 -2.74
CA HIS A 26 -2.78 -10.78 -1.78
C HIS A 26 -3.96 -10.15 -2.49
N ALA A 27 -5.00 -10.95 -2.70
CA ALA A 27 -6.32 -10.42 -3.00
C ALA A 27 -6.66 -9.43 -1.88
N GLY A 28 -6.63 -8.13 -2.21
CA GLY A 28 -6.92 -7.04 -1.30
C GLY A 28 -8.27 -7.31 -0.63
N HIS A 29 -8.24 -7.68 0.64
CA HIS A 29 -9.44 -7.92 1.41
C HIS A 29 -10.12 -6.58 1.67
N VAL A 30 -11.32 -6.39 1.13
CA VAL A 30 -12.19 -5.25 1.43
C VAL A 30 -12.97 -5.58 2.70
N HIS A 31 -12.71 -4.85 3.79
CA HIS A 31 -13.43 -5.01 5.06
C HIS A 31 -14.85 -4.44 4.94
N GLY A 32 -15.82 -5.28 4.56
CA GLY A 32 -17.24 -4.95 4.62
C GLY A 32 -17.82 -5.10 6.04
N PRO A 33 -19.05 -4.61 6.30
CA PRO A 33 -19.75 -4.91 7.54
C PRO A 33 -19.95 -6.43 7.66
N GLY A 34 -19.30 -7.06 8.65
CA GLY A 34 -19.35 -8.51 8.90
C GLY A 34 -18.10 -9.31 8.51
N CYS A 35 -16.92 -8.71 8.46
CA CYS A 35 -15.68 -9.46 8.25
C CYS A 35 -15.29 -10.31 9.48
N SER A 36 -14.81 -11.54 9.24
CA SER A 36 -14.66 -12.61 10.24
C SER A 36 -13.39 -12.49 11.11
N HIS A 37 -13.14 -11.30 11.62
CA HIS A 37 -12.08 -11.04 12.59
C HIS A 37 -12.60 -10.10 13.67
N ASN A 38 -12.06 -10.27 14.87
CA ASN A 38 -12.59 -9.60 16.05
C ASN A 38 -12.27 -8.09 15.99
N HIS A 39 -13.27 -7.30 15.59
CA HIS A 39 -13.26 -5.85 15.73
C HIS A 39 -13.53 -5.48 17.18
N HIS A 40 -12.48 -5.53 18.01
CA HIS A 40 -12.55 -4.93 19.33
C HIS A 40 -12.77 -3.42 19.15
N THR A 41 -13.96 -2.95 19.49
CA THR A 41 -14.27 -1.52 19.58
C THR A 41 -13.58 -0.97 20.82
N HIS A 42 -12.33 -0.55 20.66
CA HIS A 42 -11.64 0.19 21.69
C HIS A 42 -12.04 1.66 21.59
N ASP A 43 -12.47 2.23 22.71
CA ASP A 43 -12.65 3.67 22.80
C ASP A 43 -11.32 4.39 22.52
N PRO A 44 -11.34 5.49 21.76
CA PRO A 44 -10.12 6.21 21.44
C PRO A 44 -9.54 6.83 22.72
N VAL A 45 -8.29 6.47 23.04
CA VAL A 45 -7.56 7.12 24.13
C VAL A 45 -7.19 8.54 23.72
N VAL A 46 -7.76 9.53 24.40
CA VAL A 46 -7.39 10.94 24.24
C VAL A 46 -6.10 11.19 25.02
N ARG A 47 -5.09 11.74 24.33
CA ARG A 47 -3.85 12.17 24.99
C ARG A 47 -4.07 13.55 25.61
N ALA A 48 -3.61 13.74 26.84
CA ALA A 48 -3.61 15.05 27.50
C ALA A 48 -2.60 16.02 26.87
N GLU A 49 -1.51 15.48 26.32
CA GLU A 49 -0.41 16.26 25.74
C GLU A 49 -0.48 16.35 24.21
N ALA A 50 0.12 17.40 23.66
CA ALA A 50 0.23 17.60 22.23
C ALA A 50 1.06 16.48 21.56
N LYS A 51 0.67 16.08 20.34
CA LYS A 51 1.42 15.11 19.55
C LYS A 51 2.77 15.72 19.16
N VAL A 52 3.87 15.09 19.58
CA VAL A 52 5.22 15.47 19.12
C VAL A 52 5.33 15.20 17.63
N GLY A 53 5.66 16.22 16.86
CA GLY A 53 5.88 16.11 15.44
C GLY A 53 7.15 15.32 15.13
N ARG A 54 7.16 14.63 13.98
CA ARG A 54 8.29 13.80 13.53
C ARG A 54 9.63 14.57 13.46
N ASN A 55 9.60 15.88 13.23
CA ASN A 55 10.78 16.73 13.12
C ASN A 55 11.10 17.55 14.40
N ASP A 56 10.24 17.52 15.41
CA ASP A 56 10.41 18.29 16.65
C ASP A 56 11.54 17.71 17.50
N PRO A 57 12.12 18.48 18.43
CA PRO A 57 13.10 17.95 19.38
C PRO A 57 12.52 16.76 20.15
N CYS A 58 13.34 15.73 20.36
CA CYS A 58 12.94 14.57 21.14
C CYS A 58 12.68 14.96 22.60
N PRO A 59 11.53 14.60 23.20
CA PRO A 59 11.23 14.88 24.60
C PRO A 59 12.16 14.12 25.58
N CYS A 60 12.97 13.19 25.07
CA CYS A 60 14.01 12.47 25.80
C CYS A 60 15.26 13.32 26.12
N GLY A 61 15.33 14.57 25.64
CA GLY A 61 16.47 15.46 25.90
C GLY A 61 17.70 15.22 25.03
N SER A 62 17.60 14.40 23.97
CA SER A 62 18.74 14.09 23.09
C SER A 62 19.05 15.18 22.06
N GLU A 63 18.30 16.29 22.05
CA GLU A 63 18.34 17.41 21.09
C GLU A 63 18.17 17.01 19.60
N GLN A 64 18.06 15.72 19.32
CA GLN A 64 17.82 15.18 18.00
C GLN A 64 16.33 15.26 17.65
N LYS A 65 16.04 15.39 16.35
CA LYS A 65 14.66 15.32 15.84
C LYS A 65 14.01 14.00 16.27
N PHE A 66 12.74 14.01 16.65
CA PHE A 66 12.00 12.84 17.15
C PHE A 66 12.21 11.61 16.26
N LYS A 67 12.10 11.76 14.93
CA LYS A 67 12.34 10.70 13.94
C LYS A 67 13.72 10.03 13.98
N LYS A 68 14.74 10.73 14.45
CA LYS A 68 16.11 10.21 14.54
C LYS A 68 16.39 9.57 15.90
N CYS A 69 15.48 9.71 16.86
CA CYS A 69 15.65 9.23 18.21
C CYS A 69 14.59 8.18 18.59
N HIS A 70 13.38 8.62 18.94
CA HIS A 70 12.28 7.74 19.41
C HIS A 70 11.18 7.53 18.36
N GLY A 71 11.24 8.21 17.22
CA GLY A 71 10.25 8.13 16.14
C GLY A 71 10.64 7.18 15.01
N LYS A 72 11.20 6.02 15.35
CA LYS A 72 11.41 4.91 14.40
C LYS A 72 10.07 4.37 13.92
#